data_AF-A0A942F2D3-F1
#
_entry.id   AF-A0A942F2D3-F1
#
_cell.length_a   1.000
_cell.length_b   1.000
_cell.length_c   1.000
_cell.angle_alpha   90.00
_cell.angle_beta   90.00
_cell.angle_gamma   90.00
#
_symmetry.space_group_name_H-M   'P 1'
#
loop_
_entity.id
_entity.type
_entity.pdbx_description
1 polymer ?
#
loop_
_entity_poly.entity_id
_entity_poly.type
_entity_poly.pdbx_seq_one_letter_code
_entity_poly.pdbx_strand_id
1 'polypeptide(L)'
;MAHHLSLFGLDRAEMAYTGEKPWHGLGQEVHPGASLEEWLKQAHLNWSYKEAPVQFTDQELLHNFDEYKVIYRDDNMARMSVVSNRYKTVQPAEMVDLALVSCSS
;
A
#
# COMPACT_ATOMS: atom_id res chain seq x y z
N MET A 1 -22.63 0.38 6.50
CA MET A 1 -21.65 -0.73 6.61
C MET A 1 -20.30 -0.17 6.23
N ALA A 2 -19.34 -0.08 7.16
CA ALA A 2 -17.99 0.31 6.82
C ALA A 2 -17.25 -0.93 6.30
N HIS A 3 -16.77 -0.87 5.07
CA HIS A 3 -15.71 -1.77 4.62
C HIS A 3 -14.47 -1.49 5.49
N HIS A 4 -13.66 -2.50 5.78
CA HIS A 4 -12.44 -2.31 6.57
C HIS A 4 -11.46 -1.42 5.80
N LEU A 5 -11.42 -0.13 6.15
CA LEU A 5 -10.48 0.84 5.59
C LEU A 5 -9.15 0.72 6.33
N SER A 6 -8.06 0.82 5.59
CA SER A 6 -6.74 1.01 6.20
C SER A 6 -6.69 2.39 6.84
N LEU A 7 -6.32 2.46 8.12
CA LEU A 7 -6.21 3.68 8.89
C LEU A 7 -4.74 3.91 9.27
N PHE A 8 -4.26 5.12 9.05
CA PHE A 8 -2.98 5.59 9.55
C PHE A 8 -3.19 6.43 10.81
N GLY A 9 -2.57 6.01 11.92
CA GLY A 9 -2.79 6.63 13.23
C GLY A 9 -4.19 6.34 13.78
N LEU A 10 -4.81 7.31 14.46
CA LEU A 10 -6.07 7.10 15.18
C LEU A 10 -7.31 7.12 14.25
N ASP A 11 -7.37 8.01 13.25
CA ASP A 11 -8.61 8.20 12.46
C ASP A 11 -8.40 8.64 11.00
N ARG A 12 -7.17 8.55 10.46
CA ARG A 12 -6.89 8.99 9.09
C ARG A 12 -6.96 7.82 8.12
N ALA A 13 -8.04 7.73 7.35
CA ALA A 13 -8.13 6.74 6.27
C ALA A 13 -7.02 6.96 5.24
N GLU A 14 -6.32 5.90 4.85
CA GLU A 14 -5.31 5.88 3.78
C GLU A 14 -6.03 6.00 2.41
N MET A 15 -6.62 7.16 2.15
CA MET A 15 -7.43 7.44 0.97
C MET A 15 -7.44 8.94 0.68
N ALA A 16 -7.34 9.28 -0.61
CA ALA A 16 -7.54 10.64 -1.10
C ALA A 16 -8.72 10.71 -2.08
N TYR A 17 -9.33 11.89 -2.21
CA TYR A 17 -10.41 12.15 -3.15
C TYR A 17 -10.34 13.56 -3.72
N THR A 18 -11.00 13.78 -4.86
CA THR A 18 -11.27 15.11 -5.41
C THR A 18 -12.76 15.26 -5.68
N GLY A 19 -13.30 16.48 -5.61
CA GLY A 19 -14.74 16.72 -5.73
C GLY A 19 -15.51 16.38 -4.46
N GLU A 20 -16.62 15.66 -4.57
CA GLU A 20 -17.50 15.39 -3.44
C GLU A 20 -16.87 14.42 -2.43
N LYS A 21 -17.06 14.73 -1.14
CA LYS A 21 -16.58 13.88 -0.04
C LYS A 21 -17.27 12.50 -0.11
N PRO A 22 -16.52 11.38 0.00
CA PRO A 22 -17.10 10.05 0.00
C PRO A 22 -18.18 9.85 1.08
N TRP A 23 -19.13 8.95 0.83
CA TRP A 23 -20.31 8.70 1.68
C TRP A 23 -19.99 8.35 3.15
N HIS A 24 -18.80 7.82 3.43
CA HIS A 24 -18.36 7.49 4.79
C HIS A 24 -17.68 8.66 5.51
N GLY A 25 -17.50 9.81 4.85
CA GLY A 25 -16.97 11.04 5.45
C GLY A 25 -15.47 11.04 5.76
N LEU A 26 -14.73 9.99 5.36
CA LEU A 26 -13.28 9.85 5.58
C LEU A 26 -12.50 10.10 4.28
N GLY A 27 -11.18 10.20 4.40
CA GLY A 27 -10.27 10.48 3.29
C GLY A 27 -9.78 11.93 3.31
N GLN A 28 -8.82 12.23 2.45
CA GLN A 28 -8.20 13.55 2.35
C GLN A 28 -8.52 14.17 0.99
N GLU A 29 -8.98 15.41 1.01
CA GLU A 29 -9.29 16.15 -0.21
C GLU A 29 -8.01 16.58 -0.91
N VAL A 30 -8.00 16.41 -2.23
CA VAL A 30 -6.91 16.78 -3.12
C VAL A 30 -7.47 17.69 -4.21
N HIS A 31 -6.79 18.80 -4.46
CA HIS A 31 -7.24 19.74 -5.48
C HIS A 31 -7.16 19.11 -6.88
N PRO A 32 -8.06 19.49 -7.80
CA PRO A 32 -7.96 19.06 -9.19
C PRO A 32 -6.60 19.39 -9.79
N GLY A 33 -6.02 18.46 -10.57
CA GLY A 33 -4.71 18.64 -11.19
C GLY A 33 -3.50 18.47 -10.27
N ALA A 34 -3.69 17.94 -9.04
CA ALA A 34 -2.57 17.61 -8.17
C ALA A 34 -1.60 16.60 -8.79
N SER A 35 -0.34 16.73 -8.41
CA SER A 35 0.73 15.82 -8.81
C SER A 35 0.55 14.43 -8.19
N LEU A 36 1.17 13.41 -8.80
CA LEU A 36 1.22 12.06 -8.26
C LEU A 36 1.77 12.03 -6.82
N GLU A 37 2.81 12.83 -6.52
CA GLU A 37 3.40 12.91 -5.19
C GLU A 37 2.39 13.43 -4.15
N GLU A 38 1.62 14.45 -4.49
CA GLU A 38 0.58 14.99 -3.62
C GLU A 38 -0.53 13.97 -3.37
N TRP A 39 -0.97 13.26 -4.42
CA TRP A 39 -1.95 12.18 -4.28
C TRP A 39 -1.44 11.07 -3.34
N LEU A 40 -0.21 10.61 -3.55
CA LEU A 40 0.39 9.57 -2.71
C LEU A 40 0.52 10.02 -1.26
N LYS A 41 0.95 11.25 -1.02
CA LYS A 41 1.08 11.81 0.34
C LYS A 41 -0.27 12.01 1.02
N GLN A 42 -1.27 12.50 0.29
CA GLN A 42 -2.60 12.74 0.86
C GLN A 42 -3.31 11.43 1.18
N ALA A 43 -3.20 10.43 0.30
CA ALA A 43 -3.73 9.09 0.54
C ALA A 43 -2.90 8.25 1.52
N HIS A 44 -1.73 8.73 1.96
CA HIS A 44 -0.78 7.93 2.74
C HIS A 44 -0.37 6.61 2.04
N LEU A 45 -0.12 6.73 0.74
CA LEU A 45 0.32 5.64 -0.15
C LEU A 45 1.77 5.85 -0.63
N ASN A 46 2.52 6.76 -0.01
CA ASN A 46 3.91 7.09 -0.35
C ASN A 46 4.95 6.12 0.24
N TRP A 47 4.54 4.88 0.52
CA TRP A 47 5.38 3.78 0.98
C TRP A 47 5.64 2.81 -0.16
N SER A 48 6.64 1.95 0.00
CA SER A 48 6.98 0.92 -0.99
C SER A 48 6.91 -0.47 -0.39
N TYR A 49 6.47 -1.43 -1.19
CA TYR A 49 6.66 -2.84 -0.86
C TYR A 49 8.14 -3.21 -1.01
N LYS A 50 8.66 -3.85 0.04
CA LYS A 50 9.96 -4.51 0.07
C LYS A 50 9.77 -6.01 0.16
N GLU A 51 10.80 -6.72 -0.29
CA GLU A 51 10.82 -8.17 -0.32
C GLU A 51 12.00 -8.69 0.52
N ALA A 52 11.77 -9.76 1.26
CA ALA A 52 12.82 -10.44 2.02
C ALA A 52 12.63 -11.97 1.93
N PRO A 53 13.73 -12.75 2.01
CA PRO A 53 13.65 -14.20 2.04
C PRO A 53 12.85 -14.68 3.27
N VAL A 54 12.10 -15.77 3.10
CA VAL A 54 11.44 -16.42 4.24
C VAL A 54 12.44 -17.34 4.93
N GLN A 55 12.49 -17.25 6.26
CA GLN A 55 13.25 -18.15 7.10
C GLN A 55 12.33 -18.68 8.21
N PHE A 56 12.55 -19.92 8.62
CA PHE A 56 11.89 -20.51 9.78
C PHE A 56 12.91 -21.23 10.66
N THR A 57 12.57 -21.34 11.94
CA THR A 57 13.44 -21.98 12.93
C THR A 57 12.83 -23.29 13.36
N ASP A 58 13.62 -24.36 13.32
CA ASP A 58 13.30 -25.64 13.95
C ASP A 58 14.32 -25.89 15.07
N GLN A 59 13.86 -25.78 16.31
CA GLN A 59 14.72 -25.77 17.52
C GLN A 59 15.78 -24.66 17.46
N GLU A 60 17.03 -25.00 17.17
CA GLU A 60 18.15 -24.06 17.05
C GLU A 60 18.65 -23.92 15.60
N LEU A 61 18.04 -24.64 14.65
CA LEU A 61 18.43 -24.61 13.25
C LEU A 61 17.58 -23.58 12.48
N LEU A 62 18.27 -22.70 11.76
CA LEU A 62 17.65 -21.75 10.85
C LEU A 62 17.56 -22.36 9.45
N HIS A 63 16.36 -22.45 8.92
CA HIS A 63 16.07 -22.96 7.58
C HIS A 63 15.66 -21.81 6.67
N ASN A 64 16.25 -21.77 5.48
CA ASN A 64 15.82 -20.87 4.42
C ASN A 64 14.69 -21.53 3.61
N PHE A 65 13.72 -20.73 3.18
CA PHE A 65 12.68 -21.17 2.26
C PHE A 65 12.75 -20.33 0.98
N ASP A 66 13.81 -20.58 0.19
CA ASP A 66 14.22 -19.73 -0.93
C ASP A 66 13.21 -19.62 -2.07
N GLU A 67 12.20 -20.50 -2.13
CA GLU A 67 11.13 -20.48 -3.13
C GLU A 67 10.11 -19.37 -2.89
N TYR A 68 10.09 -18.84 -1.66
CA TYR A 68 9.16 -17.84 -1.18
C TYR A 68 9.86 -16.62 -0.59
N LYS A 69 9.17 -15.50 -0.71
CA LYS A 69 9.57 -14.22 -0.15
C LYS A 69 8.40 -13.62 0.62
N VAL A 70 8.71 -12.88 1.68
CA VAL A 70 7.73 -12.03 2.36
C VAL A 70 7.71 -10.66 1.72
N ILE A 71 6.50 -10.15 1.46
CA ILE A 71 6.28 -8.76 1.08
C ILE A 71 5.89 -7.98 2.34
N TYR A 72 6.54 -6.85 2.57
CA TYR A 72 6.25 -5.96 3.68
C TYR A 72 6.35 -4.49 3.26
N ARG A 73 5.74 -3.59 4.03
CA ARG A 73 5.85 -2.15 3.80
C ARG A 73 7.10 -1.59 4.49
N ASP A 74 7.79 -0.65 3.84
CA ASP A 74 8.99 -0.02 4.41
C ASP A 74 8.72 1.03 5.47
N ASP A 75 7.52 1.58 5.53
CA ASP A 75 7.14 2.65 6.46
C ASP A 75 6.89 2.15 7.89
N ASN A 76 6.27 0.98 8.02
CA ASN A 76 5.83 0.43 9.32
C ASN A 76 6.22 -1.04 9.53
N MET A 77 6.97 -1.63 8.59
CA MET A 77 7.37 -3.05 8.62
C MET A 77 6.18 -4.03 8.66
N ALA A 78 4.98 -3.59 8.29
CA ALA A 78 3.80 -4.44 8.28
C ALA A 78 3.99 -5.54 7.24
N ARG A 79 3.88 -6.79 7.69
CA ARG A 79 3.87 -7.96 6.82
C ARG A 79 2.56 -8.01 6.05
N MET A 80 2.64 -8.24 4.74
CA MET A 80 1.46 -8.32 3.88
C MET A 80 1.14 -9.77 3.56
N SER A 81 2.04 -10.45 2.87
CA SER A 81 1.89 -11.85 2.50
C SER A 81 3.23 -12.51 2.23
N VAL A 82 3.25 -13.83 2.36
CA VAL A 82 4.29 -14.68 1.77
C VAL A 82 3.85 -15.06 0.36
N VAL A 83 4.74 -14.93 -0.62
CA VAL A 83 4.46 -15.21 -2.03
C VAL A 83 5.61 -15.99 -2.64
N SER A 84 5.35 -16.72 -3.72
CA SER A 84 6.43 -17.34 -4.49
C SER A 84 7.31 -16.28 -5.16
N ASN A 85 8.55 -16.62 -5.50
CA ASN A 85 9.47 -15.71 -6.20
C ASN A 85 8.96 -15.21 -7.56
N ARG A 86 8.05 -15.95 -8.20
CA ARG A 86 7.45 -15.55 -9.49
C ARG A 86 6.41 -14.42 -9.37
N TYR A 87 5.98 -14.10 -8.15
CA TYR A 87 5.01 -13.03 -7.93
C TYR A 87 5.62 -11.67 -8.24
N LYS A 88 4.93 -10.89 -9.08
CA LYS A 88 5.31 -9.52 -9.43
C LYS A 88 4.56 -8.54 -8.52
N THR A 89 5.31 -7.90 -7.64
CA THR A 89 4.79 -6.85 -6.76
C THR A 89 4.54 -5.58 -7.54
N VAL A 90 3.33 -5.02 -7.42
CA VAL A 90 2.96 -3.71 -7.99
C VAL A 90 2.94 -2.69 -6.86
N GLN A 91 3.59 -1.56 -7.06
CA GLN A 91 3.72 -0.51 -6.06
C GLN A 91 2.47 0.38 -6.03
N PRO A 92 2.12 0.95 -4.86
CA PRO A 92 1.00 1.90 -4.77
C PRO A 92 1.12 3.08 -5.72
N ALA A 93 2.35 3.59 -5.91
CA ALA A 93 2.64 4.67 -6.84
C ALA A 93 2.22 4.34 -8.29
N GLU A 94 2.48 3.11 -8.74
CA GLU A 94 2.09 2.65 -10.09
C GLU A 94 0.56 2.61 -10.23
N MET A 95 -0.16 2.20 -9.19
CA MET A 95 -1.63 2.14 -9.21
C MET A 95 -2.28 3.53 -9.19
N VAL A 96 -1.73 4.47 -8.42
CA VAL A 96 -2.23 5.85 -8.39
C VAL A 96 -1.93 6.54 -9.72
N ASP A 97 -0.73 6.37 -10.27
CA ASP A 97 -0.37 6.90 -11.59
C ASP A 97 -1.34 6.40 -12.68
N LEU A 98 -1.59 5.08 -12.72
CA LEU A 98 -2.57 4.48 -13.63
C LEU A 98 -3.97 5.12 -13.48
N ALA A 99 -4.43 5.34 -12.25
CA ALA A 99 -5.72 5.94 -11.99
C ALA A 99 -5.78 7.41 -12.45
N LEU A 100 -4.72 8.19 -12.24
CA LEU A 100 -4.66 9.59 -12.66
C LEU A 100 -4.65 9.73 -14.19
N VAL A 101 -3.91 8.88 -14.87
CA VAL A 101 -3.88 8.83 -16.35
C VAL A 101 -5.27 8.43 -16.89
N SER A 102 -5.92 7.44 -16.28
CA SER A 102 -7.22 6.93 -16.75
C SER A 102 -8.37 7.90 -16.51
N CYS A 103 -8.37 8.63 -15.39
CA CYS A 103 -9.43 9.60 -15.05
C CYS A 103 -9.28 10.96 -15.76
N SER A 104 -8.16 11.19 -16.44
CA SER A 104 -7.92 12.41 -17.22
C SER A 104 -8.40 12.30 -18.69
N SER A 105 -9.01 11.17 -19.05
CA SER A 105 -9.55 10.85 -20.39
C SER A 105 -11.07 10.89 -20.40
#